data_AF-Q4THF9-F1
#
_entry.id   AF-Q4THF9-F1
#
_cell.length_a   1.000
_cell.length_b   1.000
_cell.length_c   1.000
_cell.angle_alpha   90.00
_cell.angle_beta   90.00
_cell.angle_gamma   90.00
#
_symmetry.space_group_name_H-M   'P 1'
#
loop_
_entity.id
_entity.type
_entity.pdbx_description
1 polymer ?
#
loop_
_entity_poly.entity_id
_entity_poly.type
_entity_poly.pdbx_seq_one_letter_code
_entity_poly.pdbx_strand_id
1 'polypeptide(L)' 'MGELCTERDVCDPHKGLYCDFGARINRRIGVCTARDGATCVFGGAVYKSGETFQSSCKYQCTCLDGAMGCVPLCSVN' A
#
# COMPACT_ATOMS: atom_id res chain seq x y z
N MET A 1 4.40 -4.80 -11.53
CA MET A 1 3.52 -5.63 -10.67
C MET A 1 2.82 -6.63 -11.56
N GLY A 2 2.70 -7.89 -11.11
CA GLY A 2 2.12 -8.98 -11.92
C GLY A 2 3.13 -9.73 -12.79
N GLU A 3 4.40 -9.31 -12.82
CA GLU A 3 5.48 -10.03 -13.52
C GLU A 3 5.92 -11.26 -12.71
N LEU A 4 6.39 -12.30 -13.39
CA LEU A 4 6.95 -13.48 -12.73
C LEU A 4 8.37 -13.18 -12.24
N CYS A 5 8.69 -13.68 -11.06
CA CYS A 5 10.00 -13.53 -10.44
C CYS A 5 10.47 -14.84 -9.82
N THR A 6 11.78 -14.93 -9.58
CA THR A 6 12.42 -16.06 -8.91
C THR A 6 13.35 -15.56 -7.80
N GLU A 7 14.02 -16.45 -7.07
CA GLU A 7 15.03 -16.05 -6.09
C GLU A 7 16.22 -15.29 -6.72
N ARG A 8 16.46 -15.48 -8.02
CA ARG A 8 17.55 -14.84 -8.77
C ARG A 8 17.06 -13.64 -9.59
N ASP A 9 15.89 -13.77 -10.19
CA ASP A 9 15.27 -12.71 -10.99
C ASP A 9 14.34 -11.89 -10.11
N VAL A 10 14.90 -10.82 -9.54
CA VAL A 10 14.20 -9.93 -8.62
C VAL A 10 13.29 -8.96 -9.36
N CYS A 11 12.23 -8.54 -8.67
CA CYS A 11 11.34 -7.50 -9.16
C CYS A 11 12.05 -6.15 -9.28
N ASP A 12 11.50 -5.28 -10.13
CA ASP A 12 11.99 -3.91 -10.32
C ASP A 12 12.13 -3.16 -8.98
N PRO A 13 13.37 -2.90 -8.50
CA PRO A 13 13.60 -2.31 -7.19
C PRO A 13 13.20 -0.84 -7.14
N HIS A 14 13.18 -0.14 -8.29
CA HIS A 14 12.75 1.25 -8.36
C HIS A 14 11.24 1.41 -8.14
N LYS A 15 10.47 0.32 -8.31
CA LYS A 15 9.03 0.29 -8.06
C LYS A 15 8.66 -0.22 -6.67
N GLY A 16 9.63 -0.52 -5.80
CA GLY A 16 9.38 -1.03 -4.45
C GLY A 16 8.63 -2.37 -4.42
N LEU A 17 8.74 -3.16 -5.50
CA LEU A 17 8.09 -4.45 -5.61
C LEU A 17 8.94 -5.54 -4.95
N TYR A 18 8.27 -6.52 -4.35
CA TYR A 18 8.91 -7.74 -3.85
C TYR A 18 8.33 -8.97 -4.53
N CYS A 19 9.11 -10.05 -4.55
CA CYS A 19 8.67 -11.31 -5.10
C CYS A 19 7.83 -12.07 -4.07
N ASP A 20 6.51 -12.16 -4.28
CA ASP A 20 5.62 -12.96 -3.44
C ASP A 20 5.49 -14.38 -4.00
N PHE A 21 6.01 -15.35 -3.24
CA PHE A 21 5.90 -16.77 -3.56
C PHE A 21 4.59 -17.39 -3.06
N GLY A 22 3.83 -16.69 -2.22
CA GLY A 22 2.60 -17.18 -1.58
C GLY A 22 2.84 -18.25 -0.50
N ALA A 23 1.77 -18.70 0.15
CA ALA A 23 1.82 -19.60 1.31
C ALA A 23 2.13 -21.08 1.00
N ARG A 24 2.55 -21.42 -0.23
CA ARG A 24 2.81 -22.84 -0.60
C ARG A 24 4.28 -23.19 -0.45
N ILE A 25 4.52 -24.18 0.40
CA ILE A 25 5.83 -24.81 0.58
C ILE A 25 6.23 -25.38 -0.80
N ASN A 26 7.34 -24.88 -1.38
CA ASN A 26 7.95 -25.28 -2.68
C ASN A 26 7.54 -24.52 -3.96
N ARG A 27 7.24 -23.21 -3.93
CA ARG A 27 7.20 -22.40 -5.15
C ARG A 27 8.56 -21.80 -5.50
N ARG A 28 9.09 -22.12 -6.69
CA ARG A 28 10.30 -21.51 -7.28
C ARG A 28 10.01 -20.24 -8.10
N ILE A 29 8.74 -19.99 -8.38
CA ILE A 29 8.25 -18.86 -9.17
C ILE A 29 7.25 -18.11 -8.31
N GLY A 30 7.51 -16.82 -8.08
CA GLY A 30 6.63 -15.89 -7.42
C GLY A 30 6.08 -14.86 -8.41
N VAL A 31 5.31 -13.91 -7.87
CA VAL A 31 4.77 -12.78 -8.62
C VAL A 31 5.24 -11.49 -7.96
N CYS A 32 5.71 -10.55 -8.78
CA CYS A 32 6.10 -9.23 -8.32
C CYS A 32 4.90 -8.43 -7.85
N THR A 33 4.82 -8.18 -6.55
CA THR A 33 3.74 -7.41 -5.92
C THR A 33 4.30 -6.29 -5.06
N ALA A 34 3.51 -5.25 -4.85
CA ALA A 34 3.87 -4.20 -3.90
C ALA A 34 3.75 -4.76 -2.49
N ARG A 35 4.63 -4.32 -1.58
CA ARG A 35 4.40 -4.56 -0.15
C ARG A 35 3.11 -3.86 0.25
N ASP A 36 2.23 -4.60 0.92
CA ASP A 36 1.15 -3.96 1.66
C ASP A 36 1.79 -3.01 2.67
N GLY A 37 1.54 -1.71 2.51
CA GLY A 37 1.99 -0.72 3.50
C GLY A 37 1.25 -0.92 4.81
N ALA A 38 1.84 -0.43 5.90
CA ALA A 38 1.19 -0.46 7.22
C ALA A 38 -0.19 0.20 7.19
N THR A 39 -1.12 -0.37 7.95
CA THR A 39 -2.46 0.18 8.10
C THR A 39 -2.44 1.39 9.03
N CYS A 40 -3.40 2.30 8.85
CA CYS A 40 -3.63 3.42 9.75
C CYS A 40 -4.85 3.13 10.63
N VAL A 41 -4.84 3.64 11.87
CA VAL A 41 -6.01 3.61 12.75
C VAL A 41 -6.45 5.04 13.02
N PHE A 42 -7.70 5.36 12.69
CA PHE A 42 -8.26 6.69 12.92
C PHE A 42 -9.73 6.60 13.31
N GLY A 43 -10.11 7.27 14.39
CA GLY A 43 -11.48 7.22 14.92
C GLY A 43 -11.97 5.81 15.27
N GLY A 44 -11.07 4.87 15.55
CA GLY A 44 -11.39 3.46 15.80
C GLY A 44 -11.57 2.59 14.53
N ALA A 45 -11.50 3.18 13.34
CA ALA A 45 -11.51 2.47 12.07
C ALA A 45 -10.08 2.17 11.58
N VAL A 46 -9.93 1.06 10.85
CA VAL A 46 -8.66 0.63 10.24
C VAL A 46 -8.72 0.93 8.74
N TYR A 47 -7.72 1.67 8.25
CA TYR A 47 -7.58 2.05 6.83
C TYR A 47 -6.35 1.39 6.24
N LYS A 48 -6.47 0.82 5.03
CA LYS A 48 -5.34 0.22 4.33
C LYS A 48 -4.41 1.30 3.77
N SER A 49 -3.13 0.97 3.61
CA SER A 49 -2.21 1.88 2.89
C SER A 49 -2.72 2.13 1.48
N GLY A 50 -2.76 3.40 1.06
CA GLY A 50 -3.37 3.89 -0.17
C GLY A 50 -4.86 4.25 -0.05
N GLU A 51 -5.53 3.86 1.02
CA GLU A 51 -6.95 4.17 1.22
C GLU A 51 -7.15 5.65 1.52
N THR A 52 -8.15 6.24 0.87
CA THR A 52 -8.53 7.64 1.04
C THR A 52 -9.95 7.73 1.55
N PHE A 53 -10.18 8.58 2.55
CA PHE A 53 -11.47 8.76 3.19
C PHE A 53 -11.68 10.22 3.59
N GLN A 54 -12.93 10.65 3.73
CA GLN A 54 -13.24 11.95 4.31
C GLN A 54 -13.41 11.81 5.82
N SER A 55 -12.51 12.42 6.59
CA SER A 55 -12.63 12.45 8.06
C SER A 55 -13.74 13.40 8.52
N SER A 56 -14.09 14.38 7.68
CA SER A 56 -15.20 15.31 7.84
C SER A 56 -15.55 15.93 6.49
N CYS A 57 -16.61 16.76 6.43
CA CYS A 57 -16.92 17.54 5.22
C CYS A 57 -15.82 18.54 4.80
N LYS A 58 -14.80 18.77 5.65
CA LYS A 58 -13.72 19.73 5.41
C LYS A 58 -12.40 19.11 5.01
N TYR A 59 -12.19 17.81 5.22
CA TYR A 59 -10.89 17.17 5.07
C TYR A 59 -10.98 15.82 4.37
N GLN A 60 -10.06 15.60 3.43
CA GLN A 60 -9.80 14.31 2.82
C GLN A 60 -8.45 13.79 3.32
N CYS A 61 -8.45 12.60 3.88
CA CYS A 61 -7.28 11.96 4.45
C CYS A 61 -6.90 10.72 3.64
N THR A 62 -5.61 10.46 3.53
CA THR A 62 -5.05 9.27 2.91
C THR A 62 -4.14 8.58 3.91
N CYS A 63 -4.33 7.27 4.06
CA CYS A 63 -3.38 6.43 4.77
C CYS A 63 -2.23 6.05 3.84
N LEU A 64 -0.99 6.28 4.25
CA LEU A 64 0.19 5.90 3.50
C LEU A 64 1.21 5.29 4.45
N ASP A 65 1.33 3.96 4.38
CA ASP A 65 2.31 3.17 5.14
C ASP A 65 2.31 3.48 6.65
N GLY A 66 1.12 3.46 7.26
CA GLY A 66 0.90 3.74 8.68
C GLY A 66 0.88 5.23 9.05
N ALA A 67 1.26 6.12 8.13
CA ALA A 67 1.15 7.56 8.32
C ALA A 67 -0.15 8.11 7.70
N MET A 68 -0.76 9.10 8.35
CA MET A 68 -1.98 9.74 7.87
C MET A 68 -1.68 11.16 7.40
N GLY A 69 -2.01 11.47 6.15
CA GLY A 69 -1.97 12.82 5.59
C GLY A 69 -3.37 13.30 5.25
N CYS A 70 -3.73 14.53 5.65
CA CYS A 70 -5.04 15.11 5.35
C CYS A 70 -4.89 16.45 4.64
N VAL A 71 -5.71 16.68 3.62
CA VAL A 71 -5.79 17.94 2.88
C VAL A 71 -7.18 18.56 3.04
N PRO A 72 -7.29 19.89 3.13
CA PRO A 72 -8.59 20.54 3.17
C PRO A 72 -9.32 20.39 1.83
N LEU A 73 -10.61 20.05 1.88
CA LEU A 73 -11.48 19.94 0.71
C LEU A 73 -11.97 21.30 0.20
N CYS A 74 -11.96 22.31 1.08
CA CYS A 74 -12.21 23.69 0.70
C CYS A 74 -10.87 24.38 0.45
N SER A 75 -10.71 25.03 -0.71
CA SER A 75 -9.67 26.04 -0.84
C SER A 75 -10.04 27.23 0.04
N VAL A 76 -9.11 27.66 0.88
CA VAL A 76 -9.15 29.01 1.46
C VAL A 76 -8.99 29.98 0.29
N ASN A 77 -10.10 30.59 -0.11
CA ASN A 77 -10.11 31.75 -1.00
C ASN A 77 -10.31 33.01 -0.17
#